data_AF-A0AAV6URM1-F1
#
_entry.id   AF-A0AAV6URM1-F1
#
_cell.length_a   1.000
_cell.length_b   1.000
_cell.length_c   1.000
_cell.angle_alpha   90.00
_cell.angle_beta   90.00
_cell.angle_gamma   90.00
#
_symmetry.space_group_name_H-M   'P 1'
#
loop_
_entity.id
_entity.type
_entity.pdbx_description
1 polymer ?
#
loop_
_entity_poly.entity_id
_entity_poly.type
_entity_poly.pdbx_seq_one_letter_code
_entity_poly.pdbx_strand_id
1 'polypeptide(L)'
;MPSASAKVEKIVVMETTDPLKLFSNMLEKRMRNLEKRKMKLDNYRSDVENGKELNEDQKMAVSKYDSVIGVLDFAKDLSKAMQSIVLDSVRQQKKQAKKDQLERQQHEIQRLQNAFIYCHILSCFRDEDVRSDFLNGTNGAVQLTSEQLSQLDQLYKLIGPGLPNEQADITSHFHALAENYIFLVEGKNKEISGTTCILTLV
;
A
#
# COMPACT_ATOMS: atom_id res chain seq x y z
N MET A 1 26.97 -22.11 -16.52
CA MET A 1 27.31 -21.38 -15.27
C MET A 1 27.87 -20.02 -15.66
N PRO A 2 27.48 -18.89 -15.05
CA PRO A 2 26.62 -18.71 -13.89
C PRO A 2 25.25 -18.08 -14.21
N SER A 3 24.25 -18.46 -13.42
CA SER A 3 22.90 -17.91 -13.40
C SER A 3 22.91 -16.63 -12.56
N ALA A 4 22.62 -15.49 -13.18
CA ALA A 4 22.35 -14.25 -12.48
C ALA A 4 20.90 -14.28 -11.98
N SER A 5 20.64 -15.05 -10.93
CA SER A 5 19.42 -14.88 -10.16
C SER A 5 19.52 -13.53 -9.46
N ALA A 6 18.84 -12.53 -10.03
CA ALA A 6 18.60 -11.27 -9.38
C ALA A 6 18.05 -11.56 -7.98
N LYS A 7 18.84 -11.22 -6.96
CA LYS A 7 18.35 -11.13 -5.59
C LYS A 7 17.20 -10.14 -5.64
N VAL A 8 15.99 -10.66 -5.57
CA VAL A 8 14.85 -9.90 -5.08
C VAL A 8 15.27 -9.45 -3.69
N GLU A 9 15.73 -8.20 -3.59
CA GLU A 9 15.91 -7.55 -2.31
C GLU A 9 14.56 -7.66 -1.61
N LYS A 10 14.50 -8.56 -0.62
CA LYS A 10 13.51 -8.46 0.44
C LYS A 10 13.63 -7.03 0.91
N ILE A 11 12.64 -6.21 0.54
CA ILE A 11 12.33 -4.99 1.26
C ILE A 11 12.27 -5.46 2.70
N VAL A 12 13.30 -5.13 3.46
CA VAL A 12 13.31 -5.28 4.90
C VAL A 12 12.18 -4.35 5.30
N VAL A 13 11.00 -4.93 5.50
CA VAL A 13 9.95 -4.31 6.28
C VAL A 13 10.64 -4.07 7.61
N MET A 14 11.21 -2.88 7.80
CA MET A 14 11.56 -2.39 9.12
C MET A 14 10.32 -2.71 9.94
N GLU A 15 10.45 -3.60 10.92
CA GLU A 15 9.41 -3.82 11.92
C GLU A 15 9.22 -2.47 12.61
N THR A 16 8.39 -1.63 12.00
CA THR A 16 7.85 -0.43 12.61
C THR A 16 7.12 -0.96 13.82
N THR A 17 7.76 -0.79 14.98
CA THR A 17 7.25 -1.36 16.21
C THR A 17 5.91 -0.69 16.48
N ASP A 18 4.82 -1.44 16.30
CA ASP A 18 3.45 -0.94 16.38
C ASP A 18 3.28 -0.11 17.67
N PRO A 19 3.03 1.21 17.57
CA PRO A 19 2.91 2.09 18.72
C PRO A 19 1.86 1.61 19.73
N LEU A 20 0.79 0.95 19.24
CA LEU A 20 -0.25 0.39 20.09
C LEU A 20 0.28 -0.81 20.90
N LYS A 21 1.12 -1.66 20.30
CA LYS A 21 1.79 -2.74 21.03
C LYS A 21 2.81 -2.22 22.03
N LEU A 22 3.57 -1.17 21.68
CA LEU A 22 4.50 -0.53 22.60
C LEU A 22 3.78 0.00 23.84
N PHE A 23 2.66 0.69 23.64
CA PHE A 23 1.83 1.20 24.73
C PHE A 23 1.23 0.07 25.58
N SER A 24 0.69 -0.98 24.94
CA SER A 24 0.18 -2.18 25.64
C SER A 24 1.25 -2.82 26.53
N ASN A 25 2.45 -3.02 25.99
CA ASN A 25 3.58 -3.58 26.74
C ASN A 25 4.02 -2.69 27.92
N MET A 26 3.94 -1.37 27.76
CA MET A 26 4.25 -0.42 28.83
C MET A 26 3.20 -0.50 29.96
N LEU A 27 1.91 -0.60 29.61
CA LEU A 27 0.82 -0.75 30.57
C LEU A 27 0.96 -2.05 31.37
N GLU A 28 1.25 -3.18 30.72
CA GLU A 28 1.47 -4.47 31.40
C GLU A 28 2.61 -4.39 32.42
N LYS A 29 3.73 -3.73 32.06
CA LYS A 29 4.85 -3.51 32.98
C LYS A 29 4.43 -2.65 34.18
N ARG A 30 3.64 -1.59 33.97
CA ARG A 30 3.12 -0.73 35.03
C ARG A 30 2.16 -1.48 35.96
N MET A 31 1.26 -2.29 35.41
CA MET A 31 0.37 -3.17 36.18
C MET A 31 1.15 -4.14 37.06
N ARG A 32 2.12 -4.86 36.50
CA ARG A 32 2.97 -5.79 37.25
C ARG A 32 3.71 -5.10 38.40
N ASN A 33 4.15 -3.86 38.20
CA ASN A 33 4.79 -3.08 39.26
C ASN A 33 3.79 -2.68 40.37
N LEU A 34 2.55 -2.34 40.01
CA LEU A 34 1.48 -2.06 40.98
C LEU A 34 1.07 -3.31 41.75
N GLU A 35 0.99 -4.47 41.10
CA GLU A 35 0.72 -5.76 41.76
C GLU A 35 1.81 -6.12 42.78
N LYS A 36 3.09 -5.96 42.41
CA LYS A 36 4.22 -6.13 43.34
C LYS A 36 4.12 -5.18 44.53
N ARG A 37 3.73 -3.93 44.29
CA ARG A 37 3.56 -2.94 45.37
C ARG A 37 2.39 -3.31 46.27
N LYS A 38 1.25 -3.70 45.71
CA LYS A 38 0.08 -4.19 46.46
C LYS A 38 0.48 -5.34 47.36
N MET A 39 1.16 -6.36 46.83
CA MET A 39 1.60 -7.53 47.61
C MET A 39 2.49 -7.15 48.80
N LYS A 40 3.41 -6.19 48.63
CA LYS A 40 4.21 -5.68 49.75
C LYS A 40 3.36 -5.00 50.82
N LEU A 41 2.36 -4.22 50.42
CA LEU A 41 1.47 -3.55 51.37
C LEU A 41 0.50 -4.52 52.05
N ASP A 42 0.02 -5.55 51.33
CA ASP A 42 -0.76 -6.66 51.89
C ASP A 42 0.03 -7.33 53.03
N ASN A 43 1.33 -7.57 52.83
CA ASN A 43 2.21 -8.13 53.87
C ASN A 43 2.34 -7.19 55.09
N TYR A 44 2.54 -5.89 54.89
CA TYR A 44 2.61 -4.94 56.02
C TYR A 44 1.30 -4.85 56.80
N ARG A 45 0.15 -4.87 56.13
CA ARG A 45 -1.16 -4.91 56.79
C ARG A 45 -1.33 -6.19 57.61
N SER A 46 -0.92 -7.34 57.06
CA SER A 46 -0.95 -8.61 57.79
C SER A 46 0.01 -8.63 58.98
N ASP A 47 1.20 -8.03 58.87
CA ASP A 47 2.12 -7.88 60.00
C ASP A 47 1.49 -7.08 61.16
N VAL A 48 0.76 -6.00 60.86
CA VAL A 48 0.00 -5.22 61.85
C VAL A 48 -1.13 -6.03 62.48
N GLU A 49 -1.89 -6.77 61.67
CA GLU A 49 -2.96 -7.67 62.16
C GLU A 49 -2.42 -8.76 63.09
N ASN A 50 -1.18 -9.21 62.85
CA ASN A 50 -0.46 -10.17 63.69
C ASN A 50 0.28 -9.51 64.87
N GLY A 51 0.07 -8.21 65.12
CA GLY A 51 0.61 -7.50 66.28
C GLY A 51 2.06 -7.02 66.15
N LYS A 52 2.66 -7.04 64.95
CA LYS A 52 3.98 -6.44 64.74
C LYS A 52 3.86 -4.92 64.57
N GLU A 53 4.82 -4.20 65.14
CA GLU A 53 4.92 -2.76 64.99
C GLU A 53 5.68 -2.38 63.71
N LEU A 54 5.07 -1.56 62.87
CA LEU A 54 5.69 -1.03 61.65
C LEU A 54 6.52 0.22 61.95
N ASN A 55 7.57 0.45 61.17
CA ASN A 55 8.28 1.74 61.21
C ASN A 55 7.48 2.85 60.47
N GLU A 56 7.91 4.10 60.60
CA GLU A 56 7.17 5.25 60.04
C GLU A 56 7.04 5.19 58.50
N ASP A 57 8.07 4.75 57.79
CA ASP A 57 8.03 4.59 56.33
C ASP A 57 7.01 3.52 55.90
N GLN A 58 6.92 2.42 56.66
CA GLN A 58 5.96 1.35 56.43
C GLN A 58 4.53 1.81 56.72
N LYS A 59 4.31 2.55 57.83
CA LYS A 59 3.00 3.15 58.14
C LYS A 59 2.56 4.12 57.03
N MET A 60 3.47 4.96 56.55
CA MET A 60 3.20 5.88 55.43
C MET A 60 2.97 5.14 54.11
N ALA A 61 3.64 4.00 53.88
CA ALA A 61 3.39 3.17 52.70
C ALA A 61 2.00 2.53 52.75
N VAL A 62 1.60 2.01 53.92
CA VAL A 62 0.27 1.41 54.15
C VAL A 62 -0.84 2.45 53.99
N SER A 63 -0.65 3.71 54.39
CA SER A 63 -1.65 4.77 54.18
C SER A 63 -1.96 5.05 52.70
N LYS A 64 -1.09 4.63 51.77
CA LYS A 64 -1.32 4.72 50.32
C LYS A 64 -1.97 3.48 49.71
N TYR A 65 -2.37 2.50 50.52
CA TYR A 65 -2.91 1.21 50.05
C TYR A 65 -4.08 1.38 49.08
N ASP A 66 -5.14 2.09 49.50
CA ASP A 66 -6.36 2.23 48.69
C ASP A 66 -6.08 2.96 47.37
N SER A 67 -5.15 3.92 47.37
CA SER A 67 -4.68 4.58 46.16
C SER A 67 -3.98 3.60 45.21
N VAL A 68 -3.15 2.70 45.72
CA VAL A 68 -2.49 1.66 44.90
C VAL A 68 -3.52 0.69 44.32
N ILE A 69 -4.55 0.31 45.08
CA ILE A 69 -5.65 -0.52 44.58
C ILE A 69 -6.41 0.20 43.46
N GLY A 70 -6.85 1.44 43.69
CA GLY A 70 -7.61 2.19 42.69
C GLY A 70 -6.85 2.40 41.39
N VAL A 71 -5.56 2.71 41.46
CA VAL A 71 -4.71 2.85 40.26
C VAL A 71 -4.49 1.50 39.57
N LEU A 72 -4.37 0.41 40.32
CA LEU A 72 -4.23 -0.93 39.74
C LEU A 72 -5.51 -1.36 39.01
N ASP A 73 -6.68 -1.10 39.57
CA ASP A 73 -7.96 -1.45 38.93
C ASP A 73 -8.21 -0.59 37.70
N PHE A 74 -7.93 0.71 37.76
CA PHE A 74 -7.92 1.57 36.58
C PHE A 74 -6.97 1.05 35.50
N ALA A 75 -5.76 0.65 35.86
CA ALA A 75 -4.78 0.12 34.90
C ALA A 75 -5.26 -1.20 34.25
N LYS A 76 -5.95 -2.07 35.00
CA LYS A 76 -6.55 -3.30 34.45
C LYS A 76 -7.64 -2.97 33.42
N ASP A 77 -8.52 -2.02 33.72
CA ASP A 77 -9.60 -1.66 32.80
C ASP A 77 -9.08 -0.94 31.56
N LEU A 78 -8.09 -0.06 31.72
CA LEU A 78 -7.38 0.56 30.60
C LEU A 78 -6.68 -0.50 29.73
N SER A 79 -6.06 -1.51 30.34
CA SER A 79 -5.43 -2.62 29.61
C SER A 79 -6.44 -3.41 28.77
N LYS A 80 -7.62 -3.74 29.32
CA LYS A 80 -8.69 -4.40 28.56
C LYS A 80 -9.16 -3.55 27.37
N ALA A 81 -9.40 -2.26 27.59
CA ALA A 81 -9.80 -1.34 26.53
C ALA A 81 -8.72 -1.28 25.43
N MET A 82 -7.45 -1.19 25.83
CA MET A 82 -6.33 -1.16 24.90
C MET A 82 -6.21 -2.45 24.09
N GLN A 83 -6.38 -3.62 24.70
CA GLN A 83 -6.38 -4.90 23.99
C GLN A 83 -7.47 -4.96 22.92
N SER A 84 -8.67 -4.45 23.22
CA SER A 84 -9.75 -4.34 22.23
C SER A 84 -9.34 -3.45 21.04
N ILE A 85 -8.77 -2.28 21.32
CA ILE A 85 -8.31 -1.33 20.30
C ILE A 85 -7.21 -1.95 19.42
N VAL A 86 -6.25 -2.67 20.02
CA VAL A 86 -5.18 -3.36 19.27
C VAL A 86 -5.77 -4.40 18.34
N LEU A 87 -6.71 -5.23 18.81
CA LEU A 87 -7.36 -6.26 17.99
C LEU A 87 -8.16 -5.65 16.84
N ASP A 88 -8.93 -4.61 17.11
CA ASP A 88 -9.73 -3.92 16.09
C ASP A 88 -8.83 -3.22 15.06
N SER A 89 -7.74 -2.59 15.50
CA SER A 89 -6.74 -1.98 14.61
C SER A 89 -6.14 -3.01 13.66
N VAL A 90 -5.72 -4.18 14.16
CA VAL A 90 -5.18 -5.26 13.33
C VAL A 90 -6.23 -5.78 12.34
N ARG A 91 -7.49 -5.90 12.77
CA ARG A 91 -8.60 -6.34 11.90
C ARG A 91 -8.86 -5.32 10.78
N GLN A 92 -8.87 -4.03 11.12
CA GLN A 92 -9.07 -2.94 10.16
C GLN A 92 -7.91 -2.85 9.17
N GLN A 93 -6.66 -2.93 9.63
CA GLN A 93 -5.48 -2.95 8.77
C GLN A 93 -5.53 -4.11 7.77
N LYS A 94 -5.89 -5.33 8.20
CA LYS A 94 -6.05 -6.48 7.30
C LYS A 94 -7.17 -6.27 6.28
N LYS A 95 -8.29 -5.67 6.69
CA LYS A 95 -9.42 -5.37 5.79
C LYS A 95 -9.03 -4.33 4.75
N GLN A 96 -8.35 -3.26 5.18
CA GLN A 96 -7.88 -2.20 4.29
C GLN A 96 -6.83 -2.72 3.32
N ALA A 97 -5.83 -3.48 3.79
CA ALA A 97 -4.80 -4.06 2.92
C ALA A 97 -5.38 -4.95 1.82
N LYS A 98 -6.42 -5.76 2.13
CA LYS A 98 -7.14 -6.55 1.13
C LYS A 98 -7.90 -5.69 0.13
N LYS A 99 -8.58 -4.65 0.62
CA LYS A 99 -9.30 -3.70 -0.23
C LYS A 99 -8.34 -2.98 -1.18
N ASP A 100 -7.25 -2.42 -0.67
CA ASP A 100 -6.23 -1.73 -1.46
C ASP A 100 -5.58 -2.67 -2.49
N GLN A 101 -5.35 -3.94 -2.13
CA GLN A 101 -4.82 -4.93 -3.07
C GLN A 101 -5.80 -5.19 -4.22
N LEU A 102 -7.09 -5.34 -3.92
CA LEU A 102 -8.12 -5.54 -4.94
C LEU A 102 -8.28 -4.31 -5.84
N GLU A 103 -8.32 -3.11 -5.26
CA GLU A 103 -8.42 -1.85 -6.00
C GLU A 103 -7.20 -1.64 -6.90
N ARG A 104 -5.97 -1.90 -6.41
CA ARG A 104 -4.77 -1.89 -7.24
C ARG A 104 -4.85 -2.89 -8.38
N GLN A 105 -5.31 -4.11 -8.12
CA GLN A 105 -5.44 -5.13 -9.17
C GLN A 105 -6.48 -4.73 -10.22
N GLN A 106 -7.62 -4.19 -9.81
CA GLN A 106 -8.66 -3.70 -10.74
C GLN A 106 -8.14 -2.53 -11.58
N HIS A 107 -7.41 -1.61 -10.97
CA HIS A 107 -6.78 -0.50 -11.67
C HIS A 107 -5.76 -0.99 -12.70
N GLU A 108 -4.89 -1.94 -12.34
CA GLU A 108 -3.93 -2.52 -13.29
C GLU A 108 -4.62 -3.29 -14.44
N ILE A 109 -5.72 -4.01 -14.16
CA ILE A 109 -6.52 -4.66 -15.21
C ILE A 109 -7.11 -3.62 -16.17
N GLN A 110 -7.69 -2.53 -15.66
CA GLN A 110 -8.24 -1.45 -16.49
C GLN A 110 -7.16 -0.80 -17.35
N ARG A 111 -5.96 -0.60 -16.79
CA ARG A 111 -4.82 -0.06 -17.54
C ARG A 111 -4.39 -0.96 -18.69
N LEU A 112 -4.27 -2.26 -18.43
CA LEU A 112 -3.94 -3.25 -19.46
C LEU A 112 -5.04 -3.36 -20.52
N GLN A 113 -6.31 -3.30 -20.10
CA GLN A 113 -7.45 -3.28 -21.02
C GLN A 113 -7.37 -2.06 -21.96
N ASN A 114 -7.12 -0.87 -21.43
CA ASN A 114 -6.96 0.35 -22.22
C ASN A 114 -5.77 0.24 -23.18
N ALA A 115 -4.64 -0.29 -22.73
CA ALA A 115 -3.48 -0.55 -23.59
C ALA A 115 -3.84 -1.46 -24.79
N PHE A 116 -4.57 -2.55 -24.54
CA PHE A 116 -5.02 -3.44 -25.61
C PHE A 116 -6.02 -2.78 -26.56
N ILE A 117 -6.95 -1.98 -26.03
CA ILE A 117 -7.92 -1.23 -26.85
C ILE A 117 -7.18 -0.25 -27.76
N TYR A 118 -6.24 0.54 -27.22
CA TYR A 118 -5.48 1.51 -28.01
C TYR A 118 -4.67 0.84 -29.12
N CYS A 119 -3.99 -0.26 -28.81
CA CYS A 119 -3.25 -0.99 -29.82
C CYS A 119 -4.14 -1.64 -30.87
N HIS A 120 -5.31 -2.15 -30.48
CA HIS A 120 -6.26 -2.68 -31.43
C HIS A 120 -6.76 -1.58 -32.37
N ILE A 121 -7.23 -0.45 -31.84
CA ILE A 121 -7.71 0.68 -32.65
C ILE A 121 -6.62 1.17 -33.61
N LEU A 122 -5.40 1.37 -33.12
CA LEU A 122 -4.29 1.82 -33.96
C LEU A 122 -3.91 0.77 -35.03
N SER A 123 -4.06 -0.51 -34.74
CA SER A 123 -3.83 -1.56 -35.74
C SER A 123 -4.85 -1.54 -36.88
N CYS A 124 -6.07 -1.04 -36.64
CA CYS A 124 -7.10 -0.89 -37.68
C CYS A 124 -6.72 0.15 -38.74
N PHE A 125 -5.91 1.17 -38.39
CA PHE A 125 -5.42 2.18 -39.34
C PHE A 125 -4.36 1.64 -40.31
N ARG A 126 -4.01 0.35 -40.24
CA ARG A 126 -3.23 -0.34 -41.28
C ARG A 126 -4.07 -0.73 -42.49
N ASP A 127 -5.39 -0.71 -42.36
CA ASP A 127 -6.33 -0.97 -43.44
C ASP A 127 -6.59 0.34 -44.22
N GLU A 128 -6.29 0.34 -45.52
CA GLU A 128 -6.45 1.52 -46.37
C GLU A 128 -7.90 1.95 -46.55
N ASP A 129 -8.86 1.01 -46.47
CA ASP A 129 -10.29 1.35 -46.55
C ASP A 129 -10.71 2.12 -45.30
N VAL A 130 -10.25 1.68 -44.12
CA VAL A 130 -10.45 2.40 -42.85
C VAL A 130 -9.82 3.78 -42.93
N ARG A 131 -8.59 3.90 -43.44
CA ARG A 131 -7.93 5.21 -43.60
C ARG A 131 -8.69 6.14 -44.55
N SER A 132 -9.18 5.61 -45.66
CA SER A 132 -10.00 6.35 -46.63
C SER A 132 -11.26 6.91 -45.98
N ASP A 133 -11.92 6.11 -45.14
CA ASP A 133 -13.11 6.56 -44.42
C ASP A 133 -12.82 7.70 -43.44
N PHE A 134 -11.73 7.62 -42.68
CA PHE A 134 -11.31 8.72 -41.80
C PHE A 134 -10.79 9.95 -42.57
N LEU A 135 -10.16 9.79 -43.74
CA LEU A 135 -9.76 10.95 -44.57
C LEU A 135 -10.95 11.72 -45.13
N ASN A 136 -11.99 10.98 -45.54
CA ASN A 136 -13.16 11.54 -46.21
C ASN A 136 -14.33 11.86 -45.26
N GLY A 137 -14.27 11.41 -44.00
CA GLY A 137 -15.35 11.54 -43.03
C GLY A 137 -16.59 10.71 -43.42
N THR A 138 -16.39 9.55 -44.04
CA THR A 138 -17.46 8.66 -44.52
C THR A 138 -17.72 7.52 -43.54
N ASN A 139 -18.84 6.80 -43.71
CA ASN A 139 -19.19 5.63 -42.89
C ASN A 139 -19.23 5.86 -41.36
N GLY A 140 -19.50 7.10 -40.95
CA GLY A 140 -19.57 7.50 -39.54
C GLY A 140 -18.22 7.80 -38.89
N ALA A 141 -17.13 7.81 -39.66
CA ALA A 141 -15.81 8.20 -39.20
C ALA A 141 -15.72 9.72 -39.00
N VAL A 142 -14.99 10.14 -37.95
CA VAL A 142 -14.58 11.54 -37.81
C VAL A 142 -13.51 11.85 -38.85
N GLN A 143 -13.61 13.01 -39.50
CA GLN A 143 -12.63 13.39 -40.52
C GLN A 143 -11.28 13.73 -39.88
N LEU A 144 -10.22 13.04 -40.32
CA LEU A 144 -8.83 13.26 -39.92
C LEU A 144 -8.00 13.74 -41.11
N THR A 145 -7.00 14.57 -40.84
CA THR A 145 -6.03 15.00 -41.86
C THR A 145 -5.01 13.89 -42.14
N SER A 146 -4.37 13.95 -43.31
CA SER A 146 -3.25 13.04 -43.63
C SER A 146 -2.11 13.14 -42.61
N GLU A 147 -1.90 14.31 -42.01
CA GLU A 147 -0.91 14.50 -40.96
C GLU A 147 -1.31 13.77 -39.67
N GLN A 148 -2.57 13.87 -39.26
CA GLN A 148 -3.10 13.15 -38.09
C GLN A 148 -3.01 11.63 -38.28
N LEU A 149 -3.33 11.11 -39.47
CA LEU A 149 -3.16 9.68 -39.75
C LEU A 149 -1.69 9.26 -39.68
N SER A 150 -0.77 10.09 -40.19
CA SER A 150 0.67 9.83 -40.06
C SER A 150 1.14 9.85 -38.60
N GLN A 151 0.54 10.67 -37.74
CA GLN A 151 0.83 10.68 -36.29
C GLN A 151 0.36 9.38 -35.63
N LEU A 152 -0.81 8.85 -36.02
CA LEU A 152 -1.29 7.55 -35.53
C LEU A 152 -0.37 6.40 -35.96
N ASP A 153 0.20 6.44 -37.16
CA ASP A 153 1.19 5.45 -37.62
C ASP A 153 2.48 5.50 -36.79
N GLN A 154 2.94 6.72 -36.46
CA GLN A 154 4.11 6.92 -35.60
C GLN A 154 3.85 6.42 -34.18
N LEU A 155 2.66 6.68 -33.65
CA LEU A 155 2.25 6.17 -32.34
C LEU A 155 2.20 4.64 -32.35
N TYR A 156 1.60 4.02 -33.37
CA TYR A 156 1.54 2.57 -33.51
C TYR A 156 2.94 1.92 -33.59
N LYS A 157 3.92 2.56 -34.23
CA LYS A 157 5.31 2.05 -34.24
C LYS A 157 5.94 1.99 -32.84
N LEU A 158 5.50 2.83 -31.91
CA LEU A 158 6.07 2.94 -30.57
C LEU A 158 5.37 2.06 -29.54
N ILE A 159 4.10 1.72 -29.79
CA ILE A 159 3.28 0.90 -28.86
C ILE A 159 2.83 -0.43 -29.45
N GLY A 160 3.01 -0.66 -30.75
CA GLY A 160 2.61 -1.91 -31.40
C GLY A 160 3.55 -3.07 -31.06
N PRO A 161 3.06 -4.33 -31.11
CA PRO A 161 3.83 -5.53 -30.79
C PRO A 161 4.80 -5.93 -31.93
N GLY A 162 5.42 -4.96 -32.60
CA GLY A 162 6.41 -5.21 -33.63
C GLY A 162 7.62 -5.97 -33.05
N LEU A 163 8.20 -6.87 -33.84
CA LEU A 163 9.44 -7.54 -33.43
C LEU A 163 10.59 -6.53 -33.38
N PRO A 164 11.54 -6.69 -32.44
CA PRO A 164 12.76 -5.91 -32.46
C PRO A 164 13.50 -6.11 -33.79
N ASN A 165 14.25 -5.10 -34.21
CA ASN A 165 15.23 -5.26 -35.29
C ASN A 165 16.21 -6.39 -34.91
N GLU A 166 16.80 -7.08 -35.90
CA GLU A 166 17.64 -8.27 -35.70
C GLU A 166 18.81 -8.08 -34.69
N GLN A 167 19.19 -6.84 -34.37
CA GLN A 167 20.27 -6.49 -33.44
C GLN A 167 19.80 -6.16 -32.02
N ALA A 168 18.50 -6.05 -31.75
CA ALA A 168 17.98 -5.62 -30.44
C ALA A 168 17.60 -6.82 -29.54
N ASP A 169 17.95 -6.73 -28.26
CA ASP A 169 17.57 -7.72 -27.27
C ASP A 169 16.06 -7.71 -27.04
N ILE A 170 15.44 -8.90 -27.14
CA ILE A 170 13.98 -9.09 -27.05
C ILE A 170 13.43 -8.56 -25.72
N THR A 171 14.14 -8.80 -24.61
CA THR A 171 13.68 -8.39 -23.28
C THR A 171 13.69 -6.87 -23.15
N SER A 172 14.77 -6.22 -23.59
CA SER A 172 14.88 -4.75 -23.59
C SER A 172 13.83 -4.08 -24.47
N HIS A 173 13.51 -4.68 -25.62
CA HIS A 173 12.48 -4.18 -26.54
C HIS A 173 11.08 -4.20 -25.91
N PHE A 174 10.68 -5.34 -25.35
CA PHE A 174 9.37 -5.45 -24.70
C PHE A 174 9.29 -4.67 -23.38
N HIS A 175 10.42 -4.42 -22.72
CA HIS A 175 10.48 -3.51 -21.58
C HIS A 175 10.18 -2.06 -22.00
N ALA A 176 10.87 -1.54 -23.03
CA ALA A 176 10.61 -0.20 -23.55
C ALA A 176 9.18 -0.05 -24.08
N LEU A 177 8.64 -1.10 -24.70
CA LEU A 177 7.24 -1.15 -25.13
C LEU A 177 6.28 -1.02 -23.93
N ALA A 178 6.51 -1.77 -22.85
CA ALA A 178 5.71 -1.70 -21.64
C ALA A 178 5.78 -0.31 -20.98
N GLU A 179 6.95 0.34 -20.97
CA GLU A 179 7.08 1.72 -20.49
C GLU A 179 6.27 2.70 -21.35
N ASN A 180 6.29 2.56 -22.68
CA ASN A 180 5.50 3.41 -23.58
C ASN A 180 3.99 3.25 -23.34
N TYR A 181 3.51 2.03 -23.08
CA TYR A 181 2.11 1.81 -22.68
C TYR A 181 1.76 2.48 -21.37
N ILE A 182 2.65 2.45 -20.37
CA ILE A 182 2.45 3.13 -19.09
C ILE A 182 2.24 4.63 -19.33
N PHE A 183 3.08 5.28 -20.15
CA PHE A 183 2.93 6.70 -20.47
C PHE A 183 1.62 7.01 -21.21
N LEU A 184 1.24 6.17 -22.17
CA LEU A 184 0.02 6.34 -22.95
C LEU A 184 -1.24 6.21 -22.09
N VAL A 185 -1.30 5.20 -21.23
CA VAL A 185 -2.47 4.92 -20.39
C VAL A 185 -2.57 5.89 -19.21
N GLU A 186 -1.44 6.38 -18.70
CA GLU A 186 -1.43 7.39 -17.62
C GLU A 186 -1.69 8.82 -18.13
N GLY A 187 -1.78 9.04 -19.44
CA GLY A 187 -1.95 10.37 -20.03
C GLY A 187 -0.82 11.33 -19.66
N LYS A 188 0.37 10.80 -19.35
CA LYS A 188 1.52 11.61 -18.97
C LYS A 188 2.04 12.32 -20.21
N ASN A 189 2.36 13.61 -20.06
CA ASN A 189 2.96 14.43 -21.10
C ASN A 189 4.40 13.97 -21.39
N LYS A 190 4.53 12.87 -22.13
CA LYS A 190 5.75 12.52 -22.85
C LYS A 190 5.52 12.95 -24.29
N GLU A 191 6.42 13.79 -24.80
CA GLU A 191 6.42 14.08 -26.23
C GLU A 191 6.74 12.79 -26.97
N ILE A 192 5.77 12.33 -27.75
CA ILE A 192 5.92 11.20 -28.63
C ILE A 192 5.69 11.72 -30.05
N SER A 193 6.78 11.81 -30.81
CA SER A 193 6.78 12.25 -32.21
C SER A 193 6.05 13.59 -32.46
N GLY A 194 6.33 14.61 -31.64
CA GLY A 194 5.74 15.95 -31.81
C GLY A 194 4.29 16.10 -31.33
N THR A 195 3.72 15.07 -30.69
CA THR A 195 2.40 15.13 -30.05
C THR A 195 2.48 14.66 -28.59
N THR A 196 1.54 15.13 -27.78
CA THR A 196 1.39 14.70 -26.39
C THR A 196 0.43 13.51 -26.35
N CYS A 197 0.81 12.42 -25.67
CA CYS A 197 -0.03 11.22 -25.49
C CYS A 197 -1.24 11.49 -24.59
N ILE A 198 -2.21 12.26 -25.08
CA ILE A 198 -3.52 12.42 -24.47
C ILE A 198 -4.54 11.86 -25.49
N LEU A 199 -4.74 10.54 -25.46
CA LEU A 199 -5.94 9.93 -26.02
C LEU A 199 -7.02 9.98 -24.94
N THR A 200 -7.68 11.13 -24.79
CA THR A 200 -8.92 11.19 -24.04
C THR A 200 -10.01 10.61 -24.93
N LEU A 201 -10.30 9.31 -24.80
CA LEU A 201 -11.55 8.78 -25.32
C LEU A 201 -12.68 9.41 -24.49
N VAL A 202 -13.46 10.29 -25.14
CA VAL A 202 -14.71 10.86 -24.62
C VAL A 202 -15.77 9.78 -24.58
#